data_AF-A0A3B9R5I4-F1
#
_entry.id   AF-A0A3B9R5I4-F1
#
_cell.length_a   1.000
_cell.length_b   1.000
_cell.length_c   1.000
_cell.angle_alpha   90.00
_cell.angle_beta   90.00
_cell.angle_gamma   90.00
#
_symmetry.space_group_name_H-M   'P 1'
#
loop_
_entity.id
_entity.type
_entity.pdbx_description
1 polymer ?
#
loop_
_entity_poly.entity_id
_entity_poly.type
_entity_poly.pdbx_seq_one_letter_code
_entity_poly.pdbx_strand_id
1 'polypeptide(L)'
;MTKFVSVIGNGESRRGFDLTPLKGITTMVGCNAIFRDHNLEYVVACDRHMCQEAANTCGKNTTIYTRENWYKQFAFWPNVKKVPDLPYEGHKRQDEPFHWGTGQFAALVGMSFKPKAIFLIGMDLWGLGKERTPENVNNIYKGSTGYTYIKRPVDPSYWIYQFDKLFEHSDCRWIVVNQEDWKMPDEWKARDNVFQETYEGLAKWINKQLTKSK
;
A
#
# COMPACT_ATOMS: atom_id res chain seq x y z
N MET A 1 15.39 8.18 -12.76
CA MET A 1 14.95 6.83 -12.34
C MET A 1 14.74 6.85 -10.84
N THR A 2 13.53 6.49 -10.39
CA THR A 2 13.22 6.38 -8.96
C THR A 2 14.00 5.22 -8.35
N LYS A 3 14.81 5.49 -7.33
CA LYS A 3 15.64 4.44 -6.71
C LYS A 3 14.86 3.61 -5.68
N PHE A 4 13.99 4.26 -4.91
CA PHE A 4 13.25 3.67 -3.81
C PHE A 4 11.79 4.13 -3.85
N VAL A 5 10.87 3.22 -3.54
CA VAL A 5 9.44 3.51 -3.42
C VAL A 5 8.97 3.10 -2.03
N SER A 6 8.10 3.92 -1.43
CA SER A 6 7.39 3.57 -0.20
C SER A 6 5.91 3.39 -0.53
N VAL A 7 5.40 2.17 -0.38
CA VAL A 7 3.98 1.84 -0.52
C VAL A 7 3.38 1.80 0.87
N ILE A 8 2.43 2.69 1.13
CA ILE A 8 1.97 2.98 2.49
C ILE A 8 0.51 2.54 2.64
N GLY A 9 0.34 1.43 3.33
CA GLY A 9 -0.94 0.88 3.73
C GLY A 9 -1.54 1.59 4.94
N ASN A 10 -2.63 1.05 5.47
CA ASN A 10 -3.37 1.66 6.58
C ASN A 10 -3.35 0.84 7.86
N GLY A 11 -2.49 -0.19 7.92
CA GLY A 11 -2.29 -0.99 9.11
C GLY A 11 -1.88 -0.14 10.33
N GLU A 12 -2.26 -0.61 11.50
CA GLU A 12 -2.01 0.00 12.80
C GLU A 12 -0.55 -0.09 13.22
N SER A 13 0.24 -1.00 12.61
CA SER A 13 1.66 -1.13 12.92
C SER A 13 2.46 0.15 12.64
N ARG A 14 2.01 1.00 11.69
CA ARG A 14 2.67 2.29 11.38
C ARG A 14 2.24 3.44 12.29
N ARG A 15 1.36 3.19 13.27
CA ARG A 15 0.88 4.25 14.16
C ARG A 15 2.05 4.84 14.94
N GLY A 16 2.18 6.17 14.89
CA GLY A 16 3.26 6.90 15.56
C GLY A 16 4.58 6.95 14.79
N PHE A 17 4.70 6.28 13.64
CA PHE A 17 5.87 6.40 12.78
C PHE A 17 5.77 7.65 11.87
N ASP A 18 6.78 8.52 11.90
CA ASP A 18 6.80 9.71 11.05
C ASP A 18 7.19 9.37 9.61
N LEU A 19 6.22 9.51 8.70
CA LEU A 19 6.40 9.27 7.27
C LEU A 19 7.00 10.47 6.53
N THR A 20 7.07 11.66 7.15
CA THR A 20 7.48 12.90 6.50
C THR A 20 8.84 12.83 5.81
N PRO A 21 9.89 12.24 6.44
CA PRO A 21 11.21 12.17 5.81
C PRO A 21 11.24 11.37 4.51
N LEU A 22 10.33 10.40 4.34
CA LEU A 22 10.29 9.55 3.14
C LEU A 22 10.01 10.35 1.87
N LYS A 23 9.36 11.52 1.96
CA LYS A 23 9.04 12.37 0.81
C LYS A 23 10.29 12.88 0.08
N GLY A 24 11.38 13.10 0.81
CA GLY A 24 12.66 13.51 0.23
C GLY A 24 13.54 12.36 -0.23
N ILE A 25 13.17 11.11 0.07
CA ILE A 25 14.04 9.93 -0.09
C ILE A 25 13.45 8.92 -1.07
N THR A 26 12.13 8.80 -1.13
CA THR A 26 11.39 7.77 -1.85
C THR A 26 10.24 8.38 -2.64
N THR A 27 9.84 7.74 -3.74
CA THR A 27 8.51 7.99 -4.31
C THR A 27 7.46 7.34 -3.42
N MET A 28 6.54 8.13 -2.87
CA MET A 28 5.52 7.63 -1.94
C MET A 28 4.21 7.34 -2.67
N VAL A 29 3.69 6.12 -2.51
CA VAL A 29 2.39 5.68 -3.03
C VAL A 29 1.49 5.31 -1.85
N GLY A 30 0.48 6.14 -1.59
CA GLY A 30 -0.42 5.98 -0.45
C GLY A 30 -1.69 5.19 -0.77
N CYS A 31 -2.23 4.46 0.21
CA CYS A 31 -3.46 3.69 0.07
C CYS A 31 -4.68 4.37 0.71
N ASN A 32 -5.76 4.51 -0.04
CA ASN A 32 -7.07 4.97 0.42
C ASN A 32 -6.94 6.25 1.27
N ALA A 33 -7.52 6.26 2.47
CA ALA A 33 -7.64 7.43 3.36
C ALA A 33 -6.33 8.04 3.90
N ILE A 34 -5.15 7.53 3.53
CA ILE A 34 -3.89 8.18 3.92
C ILE A 34 -3.78 9.63 3.43
N PHE A 35 -4.47 9.99 2.34
CA PHE A 35 -4.51 11.36 1.86
C PHE A 35 -5.13 12.36 2.85
N ARG A 36 -5.87 11.87 3.86
CA ARG A 36 -6.48 12.72 4.90
C ARG A 36 -5.42 13.33 5.82
N ASP A 37 -4.31 12.63 6.01
CA ASP A 37 -3.24 13.04 6.92
C ASP A 37 -1.99 13.52 6.16
N HIS A 38 -1.82 13.10 4.91
CA HIS A 38 -0.61 13.34 4.14
C HIS A 38 -0.89 13.84 2.72
N ASN A 39 -0.18 14.89 2.32
CA ASN A 39 -0.16 15.35 0.93
C ASN A 39 0.91 14.58 0.13
N LEU A 40 0.43 13.61 -0.67
CA LEU A 40 1.23 12.65 -1.43
C LEU A 40 1.18 12.95 -2.95
N GLU A 41 2.23 12.56 -3.66
CA GLU A 41 2.26 12.61 -5.13
C GLU A 41 1.36 11.56 -5.76
N TYR A 42 1.27 10.38 -5.14
CA TYR A 42 0.48 9.25 -5.64
C TYR A 42 -0.40 8.68 -4.54
N VAL A 43 -1.69 8.54 -4.85
CA VAL A 43 -2.69 7.88 -4.00
C VAL A 43 -3.39 6.82 -4.83
N VAL A 44 -3.61 5.64 -4.28
CA VAL A 44 -4.46 4.61 -4.88
C VAL A 44 -5.73 4.50 -4.05
N ALA A 45 -6.89 4.50 -4.71
CA ALA A 45 -8.20 4.35 -4.07
C ALA A 45 -9.11 3.48 -4.96
N CYS A 46 -9.25 2.20 -4.60
CA CYS A 46 -9.97 1.23 -5.41
C CYS A 46 -11.48 1.15 -5.09
N ASP A 47 -11.89 1.56 -3.90
CA ASP A 47 -13.31 1.72 -3.60
C ASP A 47 -13.84 3.00 -4.25
N ARG A 48 -15.00 2.94 -4.91
CA ARG A 48 -15.57 4.09 -5.61
C ARG A 48 -15.76 5.29 -4.70
N HIS A 49 -16.32 5.09 -3.49
CA HIS A 49 -16.53 6.19 -2.54
C HIS A 49 -15.21 6.80 -2.04
N MET A 50 -14.19 5.97 -1.84
CA MET A 50 -12.88 6.42 -1.41
C MET A 50 -12.16 7.21 -2.51
N CYS A 51 -12.30 6.78 -3.77
CA CYS A 51 -11.78 7.52 -4.92
C CYS A 51 -12.48 8.86 -5.09
N GLN A 52 -13.80 8.92 -4.87
CA GLN A 52 -14.54 10.18 -4.91
C GLN A 52 -14.10 11.16 -3.83
N GLU A 53 -13.87 10.67 -2.61
CA GLU A 53 -13.34 11.48 -1.53
C GLU A 53 -11.94 12.01 -1.87
N ALA A 54 -11.02 11.14 -2.30
CA ALA A 54 -9.68 11.53 -2.72
C ALA A 54 -9.71 12.58 -3.85
N ALA A 55 -10.56 12.39 -4.86
CA ALA A 55 -10.71 13.31 -5.98
C ALA A 55 -11.20 14.70 -5.57
N ASN A 56 -12.03 14.77 -4.52
CA ASN A 56 -12.53 16.03 -3.98
C ASN A 56 -11.58 16.70 -2.99
N THR A 57 -10.66 15.94 -2.38
CA THR A 57 -9.79 16.43 -1.29
C THR A 57 -8.36 16.71 -1.76
N CYS A 58 -7.78 15.84 -2.59
CA CYS A 58 -6.39 15.98 -3.00
C CYS A 58 -6.18 17.15 -3.97
N GLY A 59 -5.00 17.78 -3.89
CA GLY A 59 -4.61 18.81 -4.84
C GLY A 59 -4.38 18.27 -6.25
N LYS A 60 -4.41 19.15 -7.24
CA LYS A 60 -4.21 18.80 -8.67
C LYS A 60 -2.87 18.11 -8.97
N ASN A 61 -1.88 18.27 -8.08
CA ASN A 61 -0.55 17.67 -8.20
C ASN A 61 -0.48 16.24 -7.64
N THR A 62 -1.54 15.75 -7.01
CA THR A 62 -1.66 14.35 -6.59
C THR A 62 -2.28 13.54 -7.71
N THR A 63 -1.58 12.54 -8.21
CA THR A 63 -2.15 11.54 -9.12
C THR A 63 -2.90 10.50 -8.31
N ILE A 64 -4.18 10.29 -8.64
CA ILE A 64 -5.05 9.34 -7.96
C ILE A 64 -5.29 8.15 -8.89
N TYR A 65 -4.87 6.96 -8.50
CA TYR A 65 -5.17 5.74 -9.24
C TYR A 65 -6.43 5.06 -8.71
N THR A 66 -7.28 4.62 -9.62
CA THR A 66 -8.43 3.78 -9.31
C THR A 66 -8.57 2.63 -10.31
N ARG A 67 -9.39 1.66 -9.97
CA ARG A 67 -9.64 0.49 -10.83
C ARG A 67 -10.44 0.87 -12.07
N GLU A 68 -10.24 0.10 -13.12
CA GLU A 68 -10.86 0.28 -14.44
C GLU A 68 -12.38 0.44 -14.36
N ASN A 69 -13.03 -0.35 -13.50
CA ASN A 69 -14.48 -0.35 -13.31
C ASN A 69 -15.03 1.03 -12.94
N TRP A 70 -14.25 1.86 -12.25
CA TRP A 70 -14.68 3.17 -11.75
C TRP A 70 -14.06 4.34 -12.51
N TYR A 71 -12.87 4.17 -13.10
CA TYR A 71 -12.07 5.25 -13.67
C TYR A 71 -12.87 6.22 -14.57
N LYS A 72 -13.73 5.70 -15.45
CA LYS A 72 -14.54 6.53 -16.37
C LYS A 72 -15.53 7.46 -15.65
N GLN A 73 -15.97 7.13 -14.44
CA GLN A 73 -16.86 7.98 -13.63
C GLN A 73 -16.14 9.24 -13.10
N PHE A 74 -14.81 9.22 -13.08
CA PHE A 74 -13.96 10.32 -12.59
C PHE A 74 -13.36 11.15 -13.74
N ALA A 75 -13.93 11.11 -14.94
CA ALA A 75 -13.39 11.80 -16.12
C ALA A 75 -13.22 13.32 -15.95
N PHE A 76 -13.96 13.96 -15.03
CA PHE A 76 -13.83 15.38 -14.72
C PHE A 76 -12.58 15.73 -13.89
N TRP A 77 -11.91 14.74 -13.28
CA TRP A 77 -10.68 14.92 -12.52
C TRP A 77 -9.49 14.44 -13.37
N PRO A 78 -8.74 15.35 -14.04
CA PRO A 78 -7.69 14.96 -14.97
C PRO A 78 -6.50 14.26 -14.28
N ASN A 79 -6.37 14.41 -12.97
CA ASN A 79 -5.37 13.75 -12.12
C ASN A 79 -5.81 12.37 -11.62
N VAL A 80 -7.05 11.94 -11.88
CA VAL A 80 -7.46 10.54 -11.68
C VAL A 80 -6.99 9.71 -12.88
N LYS A 81 -6.49 8.50 -12.62
CA LYS A 81 -5.91 7.56 -13.60
C LYS A 81 -6.36 6.13 -13.32
N LYS A 82 -6.33 5.29 -14.34
CA LYS A 82 -6.49 3.83 -14.20
C LYS A 82 -5.21 3.24 -13.60
N VAL A 83 -5.34 2.31 -12.65
CA VAL A 83 -4.23 1.45 -12.21
C VAL A 83 -3.62 0.69 -13.40
N PRO A 84 -2.32 0.33 -13.36
CA PRO A 84 -1.71 -0.52 -14.38
C PRO A 84 -2.41 -1.88 -14.47
N ASP A 85 -2.31 -2.52 -15.64
CA ASP A 85 -2.74 -3.90 -15.81
C ASP A 85 -1.77 -4.84 -15.04
N LEU A 86 -2.26 -6.02 -14.65
CA LEU A 86 -1.45 -6.99 -13.91
C LEU A 86 -0.29 -7.49 -14.78
N PRO A 87 0.89 -7.80 -14.20
CA PRO A 87 2.05 -8.25 -14.96
C PRO A 87 1.98 -9.72 -15.40
N TYR A 88 0.82 -10.35 -15.24
CA TYR A 88 0.57 -11.75 -15.56
C TYR A 88 -0.91 -11.99 -15.84
N GLU A 89 -1.19 -13.09 -16.55
CA GLU A 89 -2.55 -13.62 -16.71
C GLU A 89 -2.73 -14.83 -15.79
N GLY A 90 -3.82 -14.84 -15.03
CA GLY A 90 -4.14 -15.92 -14.11
C GLY A 90 -5.54 -16.48 -14.35
N HIS A 91 -5.80 -17.64 -13.75
CA HIS A 91 -7.03 -18.43 -13.95
C HIS A 91 -7.80 -18.65 -12.64
N LYS A 92 -7.29 -18.12 -11.52
CA LYS A 92 -7.97 -18.15 -10.23
C LYS A 92 -8.75 -16.86 -10.05
N ARG A 93 -9.81 -16.95 -9.24
CA ARG A 93 -10.57 -15.77 -8.81
C ARG A 93 -9.69 -14.69 -8.16
N GLN A 94 -8.62 -15.07 -7.47
CA GLN A 94 -7.67 -14.13 -6.85
C GLN A 94 -6.84 -13.34 -7.88
N ASP A 95 -6.72 -13.86 -9.11
CA ASP A 95 -6.02 -13.23 -10.23
C ASP A 95 -6.89 -12.18 -10.93
N GLU A 96 -8.21 -12.21 -10.74
CA GLU A 96 -9.10 -11.22 -11.33
C GLU A 96 -8.87 -9.84 -10.67
N PRO A 97 -8.55 -8.77 -11.43
CA PRO A 97 -8.28 -7.45 -10.88
C PRO A 97 -9.43 -6.88 -10.03
N PHE A 98 -10.66 -7.34 -10.27
CA PHE A 98 -11.83 -6.98 -9.48
C PHE A 98 -11.74 -7.45 -8.01
N HIS A 99 -10.93 -8.47 -7.72
CA HIS A 99 -10.69 -9.00 -6.38
C HIS A 99 -9.41 -8.47 -5.72
N TRP A 100 -8.71 -7.53 -6.38
CA TRP A 100 -7.52 -6.88 -5.82
C TRP A 100 -7.89 -5.65 -4.99
N GLY A 101 -7.26 -5.53 -3.82
CA GLY A 101 -7.42 -4.39 -2.94
C GLY A 101 -6.51 -3.23 -3.31
N THR A 102 -6.75 -2.09 -2.65
CA THR A 102 -5.93 -0.87 -2.84
C THR A 102 -4.45 -1.10 -2.54
N GLY A 103 -4.11 -1.87 -1.51
CA GLY A 103 -2.71 -2.09 -1.13
C GLY A 103 -1.88 -2.79 -2.20
N GLN A 104 -2.48 -3.77 -2.86
CA GLN A 104 -1.87 -4.52 -3.95
C GLN A 104 -1.72 -3.65 -5.20
N PHE A 105 -2.75 -2.87 -5.54
CA PHE A 105 -2.66 -1.92 -6.64
C PHE A 105 -1.66 -0.79 -6.37
N ALA A 106 -1.51 -0.33 -5.13
CA ALA A 106 -0.48 0.63 -4.75
C ALA A 106 0.93 0.06 -4.92
N ALA A 107 1.12 -1.21 -4.59
CA ALA A 107 2.37 -1.91 -4.88
C ALA A 107 2.64 -2.08 -6.37
N LEU A 108 1.61 -2.40 -7.17
CA LEU A 108 1.71 -2.47 -8.63
C LEU A 108 2.07 -1.11 -9.25
N VAL A 109 1.43 -0.02 -8.79
CA VAL A 109 1.82 1.35 -9.15
C VAL A 109 3.27 1.61 -8.75
N GLY A 110 3.67 1.18 -7.54
CA GLY A 110 5.05 1.27 -7.07
C GLY A 110 6.06 0.57 -8.00
N MET A 111 5.75 -0.63 -8.48
CA MET A 111 6.57 -1.38 -9.43
C MET A 111 6.75 -0.65 -10.76
N SER A 112 5.73 0.08 -11.22
CA SER A 112 5.79 0.79 -12.52
C SER A 112 6.91 1.85 -12.58
N PHE A 113 7.39 2.33 -11.43
CA PHE A 113 8.52 3.24 -11.33
C PHE A 113 9.89 2.56 -11.50
N LYS A 114 9.92 1.23 -11.68
CA LYS A 114 11.12 0.39 -11.81
C LYS A 114 12.16 0.65 -10.70
N PRO A 115 11.76 0.60 -9.41
CA PRO A 115 12.66 0.92 -8.31
C PRO A 115 13.68 -0.19 -8.07
N LYS A 116 14.77 0.14 -7.36
CA LYS A 116 15.68 -0.89 -6.82
C LYS A 116 15.06 -1.62 -5.63
N ALA A 117 14.25 -0.91 -4.84
CA ALA A 117 13.57 -1.48 -3.69
C ALA A 117 12.24 -0.79 -3.39
N ILE A 118 11.29 -1.55 -2.86
CA ILE A 118 9.98 -1.13 -2.39
C ILE A 118 9.87 -1.41 -0.90
N PHE A 119 9.54 -0.40 -0.11
CA PHE A 119 9.17 -0.54 1.30
C PHE A 119 7.65 -0.67 1.40
N LEU A 120 7.16 -1.78 1.94
CA LEU A 120 5.76 -2.00 2.28
C LEU A 120 5.55 -1.60 3.74
N ILE A 121 4.93 -0.44 3.96
CA ILE A 121 4.77 0.17 5.29
C ILE A 121 3.29 0.12 5.68
N GLY A 122 2.97 -0.40 6.87
CA GLY A 122 1.57 -0.55 7.32
C GLY A 122 0.76 -1.55 6.48
N MET A 123 1.41 -2.56 5.91
CA MET A 123 0.81 -3.65 5.15
C MET A 123 0.70 -4.91 6.02
N ASP A 124 -0.12 -4.82 7.07
CA ASP A 124 0.00 -5.70 8.23
C ASP A 124 -0.56 -7.12 8.05
N LEU A 125 -1.45 -7.34 7.08
CA LEU A 125 -2.21 -8.57 6.83
C LEU A 125 -3.18 -9.00 7.96
N TRP A 126 -2.69 -9.07 9.20
CA TRP A 126 -3.38 -9.71 10.32
C TRP A 126 -4.23 -8.73 11.12
N GLY A 127 -5.31 -9.22 11.73
CA GLY A 127 -6.06 -8.49 12.76
C GLY A 127 -5.23 -8.28 14.03
N LEU A 128 -5.63 -7.31 14.87
CA LEU A 128 -4.91 -6.96 16.11
C LEU A 128 -5.14 -7.94 17.28
N GLY A 129 -6.01 -8.92 17.10
CA GLY A 129 -6.39 -9.87 18.14
C GLY A 129 -6.98 -11.14 17.54
N LYS A 130 -7.36 -12.07 18.41
CA LYS A 130 -7.88 -13.39 18.00
C LYS A 130 -9.38 -13.37 17.67
N GLU A 131 -10.10 -12.38 18.18
CA GLU A 131 -11.56 -12.30 18.04
C GLU A 131 -11.97 -11.52 16.79
N ARG A 132 -13.14 -11.86 16.25
CA ARG A 132 -13.68 -11.23 15.03
C ARG A 132 -14.58 -10.04 15.35
N THR A 133 -14.03 -9.05 16.05
CA THR A 133 -14.74 -7.85 16.49
C THR A 133 -14.24 -6.59 15.76
N PRO A 134 -15.01 -5.47 15.77
CA PRO A 134 -14.59 -4.22 15.17
C PRO A 134 -13.27 -3.66 15.76
N GLU A 135 -13.01 -3.87 17.05
CA GLU A 135 -11.82 -3.39 17.76
C GLU A 135 -10.56 -4.03 17.19
N ASN A 136 -10.65 -5.29 16.79
CA ASN A 136 -9.55 -6.07 16.22
C ASN A 136 -9.31 -5.80 14.73
N VAL A 137 -10.11 -4.96 14.08
CA VAL A 137 -9.82 -4.48 12.71
C VAL A 137 -8.48 -3.76 12.72
N ASN A 138 -7.57 -4.23 11.87
CA ASN A 138 -6.26 -3.62 11.71
C ASN A 138 -6.29 -2.57 10.60
N ASN A 139 -6.72 -1.36 10.97
CA ASN A 139 -6.72 -0.20 10.10
C ASN A 139 -6.81 1.09 10.94
N ILE A 140 -5.85 2.01 10.79
CA ILE A 140 -5.79 3.28 11.55
C ILE A 140 -7.04 4.15 11.33
N TYR A 141 -7.70 4.01 10.17
CA TYR A 141 -8.91 4.74 9.80
C TYR A 141 -10.21 3.97 10.11
N LYS A 142 -10.16 2.85 10.82
CA LYS A 142 -11.36 2.09 11.20
C LYS A 142 -12.36 2.99 11.93
N GLY A 143 -13.65 2.82 11.62
CA GLY A 143 -14.73 3.63 12.18
C GLY A 143 -14.88 5.03 11.57
N SER A 144 -13.97 5.50 10.72
CA SER A 144 -14.15 6.75 9.96
C SER A 144 -15.05 6.55 8.73
N THR A 145 -15.50 7.66 8.13
CA THR A 145 -16.25 7.65 6.85
C THR A 145 -15.53 6.79 5.80
N GLY A 146 -16.28 5.96 5.08
CA GLY A 146 -15.71 5.02 4.12
C GLY A 146 -15.12 3.74 4.71
N TYR A 147 -15.09 3.59 6.05
CA TYR A 147 -14.66 2.38 6.77
C TYR A 147 -15.64 1.90 7.85
N THR A 148 -16.72 2.65 8.12
CA THR A 148 -17.73 2.30 9.13
C THR A 148 -18.39 0.94 8.92
N TYR A 149 -18.38 0.42 7.68
CA TYR A 149 -18.96 -0.88 7.32
C TYR A 149 -18.05 -2.07 7.65
N ILE A 150 -16.77 -1.85 7.96
CA ILE A 150 -15.85 -2.92 8.34
C ILE A 150 -16.02 -3.24 9.83
N LYS A 151 -16.64 -4.38 10.12
CA LYS A 151 -17.00 -4.80 11.49
C LYS A 151 -16.16 -5.95 12.04
N ARG A 152 -15.21 -6.46 11.26
CA ARG A 152 -14.34 -7.58 11.65
C ARG A 152 -13.07 -7.57 10.80
N PRO A 153 -11.97 -8.17 11.29
CA PRO A 153 -10.78 -8.38 10.48
C PRO A 153 -11.11 -9.09 9.16
N VAL A 154 -10.50 -8.62 8.09
CA VAL A 154 -10.61 -9.23 6.76
C VAL A 154 -9.63 -10.40 6.69
N ASP A 155 -10.05 -11.48 6.03
CA ASP A 155 -9.17 -12.60 5.75
C ASP A 155 -8.07 -12.19 4.75
N PRO A 156 -6.78 -12.35 5.08
CA PRO A 156 -5.71 -11.84 4.23
C PRO A 156 -5.27 -12.81 3.13
N SER A 157 -5.90 -13.97 2.95
CA SER A 157 -5.45 -14.99 1.98
C SER A 157 -5.31 -14.44 0.55
N TYR A 158 -6.23 -13.58 0.12
CA TYR A 158 -6.15 -12.91 -1.18
C TYR A 158 -4.98 -11.94 -1.23
N TRP A 159 -4.76 -11.20 -0.14
CA TRP A 159 -3.67 -10.23 -0.07
C TRP A 159 -2.31 -10.91 -0.11
N ILE A 160 -2.13 -12.00 0.65
CA ILE A 160 -0.92 -12.81 0.67
C ILE A 160 -0.60 -13.31 -0.73
N TYR A 161 -1.57 -13.94 -1.38
CA TYR A 161 -1.42 -14.47 -2.73
C TYR A 161 -1.09 -13.38 -3.77
N GLN A 162 -1.79 -12.25 -3.74
CA GLN A 162 -1.62 -11.19 -4.73
C GLN A 162 -0.28 -10.46 -4.58
N PHE A 163 0.17 -10.22 -3.34
CA PHE A 163 1.52 -9.69 -3.12
C PHE A 163 2.59 -10.68 -3.54
N ASP A 164 2.41 -11.97 -3.25
CA ASP A 164 3.36 -13.01 -3.69
C ASP A 164 3.51 -13.03 -5.23
N LYS A 165 2.40 -12.81 -5.96
CA LYS A 165 2.44 -12.63 -7.41
C LYS A 165 3.20 -11.39 -7.85
N LEU A 166 3.09 -10.27 -7.12
CA LEU A 166 3.91 -9.09 -7.41
C LEU A 166 5.39 -9.34 -7.16
N PHE A 167 5.73 -10.09 -6.11
CA PHE A 167 7.12 -10.46 -5.80
C PHE A 167 7.72 -11.32 -6.90
N GLU A 168 6.95 -12.32 -7.38
CA GLU A 168 7.31 -13.21 -8.50
C GLU A 168 7.63 -12.46 -9.79
N HIS A 169 6.84 -11.43 -10.10
CA HIS A 169 6.94 -10.69 -11.36
C HIS A 169 7.70 -9.36 -11.22
N SER A 170 8.69 -9.31 -10.32
CA SER A 170 9.47 -8.10 -10.07
C SER A 170 10.97 -8.37 -9.91
N ASP A 171 11.78 -7.44 -10.42
CA ASP A 171 13.23 -7.46 -10.25
C ASP A 171 13.70 -6.65 -9.01
N CYS A 172 12.77 -6.04 -8.27
CA CYS A 172 13.10 -5.18 -7.13
C CYS A 172 13.11 -5.94 -5.81
N ARG A 173 13.84 -5.41 -4.83
CA ARG A 173 13.77 -5.89 -3.45
C ARG A 173 12.50 -5.40 -2.77
N TRP A 174 11.83 -6.27 -2.02
CA TRP A 174 10.66 -5.93 -1.21
C TRP A 174 11.03 -5.97 0.27
N ILE A 175 10.79 -4.87 0.97
CA ILE A 175 11.07 -4.74 2.39
C ILE A 175 9.74 -4.54 3.09
N VAL A 176 9.25 -5.58 3.76
CA VAL A 176 8.06 -5.51 4.59
C VAL A 176 8.43 -4.90 5.92
N VAL A 177 7.93 -3.70 6.20
CA VAL A 177 8.20 -2.97 7.43
C VAL A 177 7.09 -3.28 8.43
N ASN A 178 7.44 -3.98 9.51
CA ASN A 178 6.47 -4.37 10.53
C ASN A 178 7.10 -4.48 11.93
N GLN A 179 6.33 -4.94 12.90
CA GLN A 179 6.82 -5.29 14.23
C GLN A 179 7.70 -6.56 14.16
N GLU A 180 8.56 -6.76 15.17
CA GLU A 180 9.52 -7.88 15.19
C GLU A 180 8.81 -9.24 15.26
N ASP A 181 7.71 -9.32 15.99
CA ASP A 181 6.87 -10.53 16.15
C ASP A 181 5.83 -10.71 15.03
N TRP A 182 5.82 -9.82 14.03
CA TRP A 182 4.94 -9.94 12.89
C TRP A 182 5.22 -11.22 12.11
N LYS A 183 4.16 -11.98 11.83
CA LYS A 183 4.27 -13.27 11.14
C LYS A 183 4.26 -13.07 9.64
N MET A 184 5.43 -13.11 9.02
CA MET A 184 5.53 -13.17 7.56
C MET A 184 4.90 -14.47 7.03
N PRO A 185 4.08 -14.42 5.96
CA PRO A 185 3.60 -15.61 5.25
C PRO A 185 4.76 -16.48 4.74
N ASP A 186 4.58 -17.80 4.72
CA ASP A 186 5.66 -18.72 4.36
C ASP A 186 6.03 -18.63 2.87
N GLU A 187 5.05 -18.35 2.00
CA GLU A 187 5.27 -18.10 0.57
C GLU A 187 6.16 -16.87 0.36
N TRP A 188 5.98 -15.82 1.17
CA TRP A 188 6.81 -14.62 1.11
C TRP A 188 8.23 -14.88 1.59
N LYS A 189 8.40 -15.67 2.67
CA LYS A 189 9.74 -16.07 3.16
C LYS A 189 10.52 -16.91 2.15
N ALA A 190 9.83 -17.66 1.29
CA ALA A 190 10.46 -18.48 0.26
C ALA A 190 11.00 -17.66 -0.92
N ARG A 191 10.66 -16.37 -1.04
CA ARG A 191 11.16 -15.47 -2.08
C ARG A 191 12.52 -14.90 -1.68
N ASP A 192 13.47 -14.94 -2.60
CA ASP A 192 14.83 -14.40 -2.43
C ASP A 192 14.88 -12.85 -2.44
N ASN A 193 13.87 -12.22 -3.02
CA ASN A 193 13.74 -10.76 -3.12
C ASN A 193 12.87 -10.13 -2.01
N VAL A 194 12.35 -10.89 -1.06
CA VAL A 194 11.49 -10.39 0.04
C VAL A 194 12.23 -10.44 1.37
N PHE A 195 12.18 -9.33 2.11
CA PHE A 195 12.86 -9.13 3.38
C PHE A 195 11.91 -8.50 4.40
N GLN A 196 12.14 -8.76 5.68
CA GLN A 196 11.49 -8.04 6.78
C GLN A 196 12.42 -6.95 7.32
N GLU A 197 11.85 -5.85 7.76
CA GLU A 197 12.55 -4.81 8.53
C GLU A 197 11.62 -4.27 9.62
N THR A 198 12.18 -3.76 10.71
CA THR A 198 11.41 -3.10 11.76
C THR A 198 11.21 -1.62 11.47
N TYR A 199 10.23 -0.98 12.11
CA TYR A 199 10.11 0.48 12.04
C TYR A 199 11.35 1.21 12.57
N GLU A 200 12.02 0.66 13.59
CA GLU A 200 13.29 1.21 14.08
C GLU A 200 14.41 1.07 13.02
N GLY A 201 14.48 -0.08 12.35
CA GLY A 201 15.42 -0.31 11.25
C GLY A 201 15.17 0.63 10.07
N LEU A 202 13.91 0.84 9.69
CA LEU A 202 13.54 1.83 8.68
C LEU A 202 13.96 3.24 9.11
N ALA A 203 13.73 3.65 10.37
CA ALA A 203 14.15 4.96 10.87
C ALA A 203 15.67 5.14 10.80
N LYS A 204 16.45 4.13 11.18
CA LYS A 204 17.92 4.12 11.03
C LYS A 204 18.34 4.26 9.57
N TRP A 205 17.66 3.55 8.66
CA TRP A 205 17.90 3.66 7.23
C TRP A 205 17.60 5.06 6.69
N ILE A 206 16.47 5.65 7.05
CA ILE A 206 16.08 7.03 6.70
C ILE A 206 17.16 8.02 7.16
N ASN A 207 17.54 7.96 8.44
CA ASN A 207 18.56 8.84 9.00
C ASN A 207 19.89 8.76 8.23
N LYS A 208 20.28 7.55 7.80
CA LYS A 208 21.46 7.35 6.95
C LYS A 208 21.32 7.95 5.56
N GLN A 209 20.12 7.98 4.96
CA GLN A 209 19.92 8.65 3.66
C GLN A 209 20.01 10.17 3.79
N LEU A 210 19.47 10.72 4.89
CA LEU A 210 19.50 12.16 5.15
C LEU A 210 20.92 12.68 5.42
N THR A 211 21.76 11.89 6.09
CA THR A 211 23.14 12.29 6.41
C THR A 211 24.11 12.09 5.25
N LYS A 212 23.85 11.16 4.32
CA LYS A 212 24.65 10.96 3.10
C LYS A 212 24.50 12.05 2.05
N SER A 213 23.43 12.82 2.13
CA SER A 213 23.14 13.91 1.18
C SER A 213 23.75 15.25 1.59
N LYS A 214 24.55 15.26 2.67
CA LYS A 214 25.42 16.36 3.10
C LYS A 214 26.87 15.98 2.82
#